data_AF-A0A345UB72-F1
#
_entry.id   AF-A0A345UB72-F1
#
_cell.length_a   1.000
_cell.length_b   1.000
_cell.length_c   1.000
_cell.angle_alpha   90.00
_cell.angle_beta   90.00
_cell.angle_gamma   90.00
#
_symmetry.space_group_name_H-M   'P 1'
#
loop_
_entity.id
_entity.type
_entity.pdbx_description
1 polymer ?
#
loop_
_entity_poly.entity_id
_entity_poly.type
_entity_poly.pdbx_seq_one_letter_code
_entity_poly.pdbx_strand_id
1 'polypeptide(L)' 'MRLGGIFFFSGILVDVEITVLIIGFVLLHMNLGLKAILTDYLHIKKIKITLLFLIRISSIEISRYLVELLL' A
#
# COMPACT_ATOMS: atom_id res chain seq x y z
N MET A 1 -6.91 -13.47 -35.83
CA MET A 1 -6.20 -14.11 -34.69
C MET A 1 -5.11 -13.24 -34.05
N ARG A 2 -4.30 -12.46 -34.78
CA ARG A 2 -3.23 -11.63 -34.16
C ARG A 2 -3.73 -10.52 -33.22
N LEU A 3 -4.81 -9.82 -33.58
CA LEU A 3 -5.39 -8.75 -32.76
C LEU A 3 -5.94 -9.25 -31.42
N GLY A 4 -6.56 -10.44 -31.40
CA GLY A 4 -7.10 -11.01 -30.16
C GLY A 4 -6.02 -11.29 -29.12
N GLY A 5 -4.84 -11.76 -29.54
CA GLY A 5 -3.69 -11.95 -28.65
C GLY A 5 -3.16 -10.62 -28.09
N ILE A 6 -3.13 -9.56 -28.90
CA ILE A 6 -2.70 -8.22 -28.46
C ILE A 6 -3.66 -7.68 -27.40
N PHE A 7 -4.98 -7.74 -27.64
CA PHE A 7 -5.97 -7.26 -26.68
C PHE A 7 -5.99 -8.07 -25.38
N PHE A 8 -5.80 -9.39 -25.47
CA PHE A 8 -5.69 -10.24 -24.30
C PHE A 8 -4.49 -9.87 -23.43
N PHE A 9 -3.31 -9.72 -24.05
CA PHE A 9 -2.10 -9.35 -23.32
C PHE A 9 -2.19 -7.93 -22.74
N SER A 10 -2.74 -6.97 -23.48
CA SER A 10 -2.97 -5.61 -22.97
C SER A 10 -3.96 -5.61 -21.80
N GLY A 11 -5.00 -6.45 -21.86
CA GLY A 11 -5.97 -6.59 -20.76
C GLY A 11 -5.29 -7.03 -19.47
N ILE A 12 -4.46 -8.07 -19.54
CA ILE A 12 -3.70 -8.55 -18.37
C ILE A 12 -2.80 -7.45 -17.79
N LEU A 13 -2.11 -6.69 -18.64
CA LEU A 13 -1.25 -5.60 -18.17
C LEU A 13 -2.04 -4.50 -17.44
N VAL A 14 -3.21 -4.14 -17.97
CA VAL A 14 -4.10 -3.15 -17.36
C VAL A 14 -4.64 -3.66 -16.02
N ASP A 15 -5.03 -4.93 -15.94
CA ASP A 15 -5.52 -5.54 -14.69
C ASP A 15 -4.45 -5.53 -13.59
N VAL A 16 -3.20 -5.84 -13.95
CA VAL A 16 -2.05 -5.76 -13.03
C VAL A 16 -1.81 -4.33 -12.58
N GLU A 17 -1.83 -3.35 -13.49
CA GLU A 17 -1.65 -1.94 -13.17
C GLU A 17 -2.72 -1.44 -12.19
N ILE A 18 -3.99 -1.74 -12.45
CA ILE A 18 -5.12 -1.38 -11.58
C ILE A 18 -4.95 -2.04 -10.20
N THR A 19 -4.54 -3.30 -10.15
CA THR A 19 -4.30 -4.02 -8.90
C THR A 19 -3.21 -3.35 -8.06
N VAL A 20 -2.06 -3.05 -8.67
CA VAL A 20 -0.95 -2.35 -8.00
C VAL A 20 -1.38 -0.96 -7.53
N LEU A 21 -2.14 -0.24 -8.34
CA LEU A 21 -2.64 1.09 -8.01
C LEU A 21 -3.56 1.06 -6.77
N ILE A 22 -4.53 0.13 -6.74
CA ILE A 22 -5.45 -0.03 -5.61
C ILE A 22 -4.67 -0.38 -4.34
N ILE A 23 -3.74 -1.32 -4.42
CA ILE A 23 -2.89 -1.72 -3.28
C ILE A 23 -2.11 -0.51 -2.76
N GLY A 24 -1.49 0.27 -3.65
CA GLY A 24 -0.77 1.49 -3.29
C GLY A 24 -1.66 2.51 -2.57
N PHE A 25 -2.88 2.73 -3.05
CA PHE A 25 -3.83 3.62 -2.39
C PHE A 25 -4.25 3.15 -1.01
N VAL A 26 -4.48 1.85 -0.83
CA VAL A 26 -4.81 1.28 0.49
C VAL A 26 -3.66 1.50 1.48
N LEU A 27 -2.42 1.23 1.06
CA LEU A 27 -1.24 1.46 1.90
C LEU A 27 -1.07 2.93 2.27
N LEU A 28 -1.23 3.83 1.30
CA LEU A 28 -1.16 5.27 1.53
C LEU A 28 -2.25 5.71 2.51
N HIS A 29 -3.48 5.27 2.30
CA HIS A 29 -4.63 5.58 3.15
C HIS A 29 -4.40 5.10 4.60
N MET A 30 -3.93 3.86 4.78
CA MET A 30 -3.60 3.34 6.11
C MET A 30 -2.51 4.16 6.81
N ASN A 31 -1.44 4.50 6.10
CA ASN A 31 -0.31 5.24 6.68
C ASN A 31 -0.74 6.65 7.12
N LEU A 32 -1.49 7.36 6.27
CA LEU A 32 -2.01 8.69 6.61
C LEU A 32 -3.04 8.63 7.73
N GLY A 33 -3.98 7.66 7.68
CA GLY A 33 -5.00 7.47 8.69
C GLY A 33 -4.41 7.19 10.08
N LEU A 34 -3.42 6.29 10.17
CA LEU A 34 -2.74 6.00 11.43
C LEU A 34 -1.98 7.23 11.96
N LYS A 35 -1.31 7.99 11.09
CA LYS A 35 -0.62 9.24 11.49
C LYS A 35 -1.59 10.31 12.01
N ALA A 36 -2.78 10.41 11.41
CA ALA A 36 -3.84 11.30 11.88
C ALA A 36 -4.31 10.88 13.28
N ILE A 37 -4.62 9.60 13.49
CA ILE A 37 -5.00 9.05 14.82
C ILE A 37 -3.93 9.35 15.87
N LEU A 38 -2.65 9.09 15.57
CA LEU A 38 -1.57 9.41 16.52
C LEU A 38 -1.43 10.91 16.78
N THR A 39 -1.84 11.76 15.85
CA THR A 39 -1.73 13.20 16.00
C THR A 39 -2.88 13.78 16.80
N ASP A 40 -4.08 13.26 16.59
CA ASP A 40 -5.29 13.77 17.22
C ASP A 40 -5.43 13.27 18.67
N TYR A 41 -5.03 12.02 18.93
CA TYR A 41 -5.31 11.37 20.23
C TYR A 41 -4.10 11.18 21.14
N LEU A 42 -2.86 11.24 20.64
CA LEU A 42 -1.66 11.05 21.46
C LEU A 42 -0.88 12.35 21.68
N HIS A 43 -0.94 12.84 22.91
CA HIS A 43 -0.24 14.05 23.32
C HIS A 43 1.13 13.79 23.96
N ILE A 44 1.46 12.54 24.28
CA ILE A 44 2.75 12.16 24.87
C ILE A 44 3.77 11.96 23.74
N LYS A 45 4.69 12.94 23.59
CA LYS A 45 5.69 12.98 22.50
C LYS A 45 6.51 11.69 22.37
N LYS A 46 7.00 11.14 23.48
CA LYS A 46 7.85 9.92 23.46
C LYS A 46 7.10 8.71 22.87
N ILE A 47 5.84 8.52 23.26
CA ILE A 47 4.99 7.43 22.76
C ILE A 47 4.67 7.65 21.28
N LYS A 48 4.32 8.89 20.90
CA LYS A 48 4.04 9.26 19.51
C LYS A 48 5.21 8.94 18.58
N ILE A 49 6.45 9.27 18.98
CA ILE A 49 7.65 8.96 18.17
C ILE A 49 7.83 7.45 18.01
N THR A 50 7.72 6.67 19.09
CA THR A 50 7.83 5.20 19.02
C THR A 50 6.77 4.61 18.07
N LEU A 51 5.53 5.08 18.16
CA LEU A 51 4.45 4.57 17.31
C LEU A 51 4.61 5.00 15.84
N LEU A 52 5.10 6.20 15.56
CA LEU A 52 5.44 6.62 14.19
C LEU A 52 6.54 5.74 13.57
N PHE A 53 7.53 5.35 14.37
CA PHE A 53 8.57 4.42 13.94
C PHE A 53 7.99 3.03 13.63
N LEU A 54 7.12 2.51 14.49
CA LEU A 54 6.44 1.23 14.27
C LEU A 54 5.52 1.25 13.05
N ILE A 55 4.77 2.35 12.80
CA ILE A 55 3.98 2.52 11.57
C ILE A 55 4.87 2.43 10.34
N ARG A 56 6.08 3.00 10.38
CA ARG A 56 7.02 2.95 9.25
C ARG A 56 7.51 1.53 9.00
N ILE A 57 7.91 0.80 10.05
CA ILE A 57 8.33 -0.60 9.92
C ILE A 57 7.17 -1.45 9.39
N SER A 58 5.99 -1.33 9.98
CA SER A 58 4.80 -2.07 9.57
C SER A 58 4.41 -1.76 8.13
N SER A 59 4.50 -0.51 7.69
CA SER A 59 4.23 -0.14 6.28
C SER A 59 5.18 -0.85 5.31
N ILE A 60 6.46 -0.96 5.65
CA ILE A 60 7.46 -1.67 4.83
C ILE A 60 7.14 -3.17 4.80
N GLU A 61 6.83 -3.76 5.95
CA GLU A 61 6.55 -5.19 6.07
C GLU A 61 5.27 -5.59 5.33
N ILE A 62 4.19 -4.81 5.46
CA ILE A 62 2.95 -5.04 4.70
C ILE A 62 3.22 -4.88 3.19
N SER A 63 3.99 -3.87 2.78
CA SER A 63 4.36 -3.69 1.37
C SER A 63 5.13 -4.90 0.83
N ARG A 64 6.05 -5.46 1.63
CA ARG A 64 6.81 -6.67 1.28
C ARG A 64 5.88 -7.86 1.06
N TYR A 65 4.95 -8.11 1.98
CA TYR A 65 3.97 -9.20 1.84
C TYR A 65 3.03 -9.01 0.65
N LEU A 66 2.68 -7.77 0.30
CA LEU A 66 1.86 -7.49 -0.88
C LEU A 66 2.62 -7.75 -2.18
N VAL A 67 3.91 -7.44 -2.23
CA VAL A 67 4.76 -7.81 -3.37
C VAL A 67 4.91 -9.34 -3.45
N GLU A 68 5.08 -10.02 -2.32
CA GLU A 68 5.12 -11.50 -2.24
C GLU A 68 3.81 -12.14 -2.72
N LEU A 69 2.66 -11.50 -2.48
CA LEU A 69 1.37 -11.96 -2.99
C LEU A 69 1.22 -11.82 -4.52
N LEU A 70 1.92 -10.85 -5.12
CA LEU A 70 1.86 -10.57 -6.56
C LEU A 70 2.85 -11.41 -7.40
N LEU A 71 3.86 -12.00 -6.76
CA LEU A 71 4.91 -12.82 -7.39
C LEU A 71 4.58 -14.32 -7.31
#